data_AF-A0A938N0Q6-F1
#
_entry.id   AF-A0A938N0Q6-F1
#
_cell.length_a   1.000
_cell.length_b   1.000
_cell.length_c   1.000
_cell.angle_alpha   90.00
_cell.angle_beta   90.00
_cell.angle_gamma   90.00
#
_symmetry.space_group_name_H-M   'P 1'
#
loop_
_entity.id
_entity.type
_entity.pdbx_description
1 polymer ?
#
loop_
_entity_poly.entity_id
_entity_poly.type
_entity_poly.pdbx_seq_one_letter_code
_entity_poly.pdbx_strand_id
1 'polypeptide(L)'
;MGILDSVFGSFTARGKALALYRRGMQKAEDRNLEGAIEDYSAVVAMKGVPPDVVAMALFNRALAYSRTRDDEKAKVDLDLVLEMAEAPAKVKDAASEKLRRMKRRPEA
;
A
#
# COMPACT_ATOMS: atom_id res chain seq x y z
N MET A 1 32.37 -7.01 -12.02
CA MET A 1 31.41 -8.09 -12.28
C MET A 1 31.18 -8.84 -10.98
N GLY A 2 30.17 -8.41 -10.19
CA GLY A 2 29.87 -8.98 -8.89
C GLY A 2 28.76 -10.03 -9.01
N ILE A 3 29.14 -11.31 -9.02
CA ILE A 3 28.23 -12.47 -9.08
C ILE A 3 27.68 -12.75 -7.67
N LEU A 4 27.13 -11.75 -6.98
CA LEU A 4 26.56 -11.92 -5.62
C LEU A 4 25.19 -11.26 -5.41
N ASP A 5 24.71 -10.44 -6.35
CA ASP A 5 23.40 -9.79 -6.19
C ASP A 5 22.21 -10.72 -6.52
N SER A 6 22.46 -11.91 -7.09
CA SER A 6 21.41 -12.84 -7.56
C SER A 6 21.00 -13.93 -6.57
N VAL A 7 21.68 -14.12 -5.43
CA VAL A 7 21.33 -15.18 -4.46
C VAL A 7 20.48 -14.67 -3.29
N PHE A 8 20.37 -13.34 -3.10
CA PHE A 8 19.66 -12.73 -1.96
C PHE A 8 18.27 -12.16 -2.29
N GLY A 9 17.64 -12.58 -3.38
CA GLY A 9 16.33 -12.06 -3.82
C GLY A 9 15.20 -12.15 -2.77
N SER A 10 15.36 -13.00 -1.75
CA SER A 10 14.45 -13.20 -0.61
C SER A 10 14.92 -12.62 0.73
N PHE A 11 16.12 -12.04 0.83
CA PHE A 11 16.70 -11.56 2.10
C PHE A 11 16.77 -10.03 2.22
N THR A 12 16.35 -9.29 1.20
CA THR A 12 16.24 -7.83 1.29
C THR A 12 14.88 -7.42 1.85
N ALA A 13 14.84 -6.33 2.64
CA ALA A 13 13.59 -5.75 3.13
C ALA A 13 12.61 -5.46 1.98
N ARG A 14 13.13 -5.04 0.81
CA ARG A 14 12.35 -4.85 -0.42
C ARG A 14 11.70 -6.15 -0.92
N GLY A 15 12.46 -7.25 -1.01
CA GLY A 15 11.94 -8.54 -1.48
C GLY A 15 10.81 -9.07 -0.59
N LYS A 16 11.02 -9.06 0.74
CA LYS A 16 9.99 -9.47 1.71
C LYS A 16 8.75 -8.56 1.65
N ALA A 17 8.94 -7.25 1.55
CA ALA A 17 7.84 -6.31 1.42
C ALA A 17 7.04 -6.52 0.13
N LEU A 18 7.70 -6.75 -1.00
CA LEU A 18 7.04 -7.05 -2.27
C LEU A 18 6.27 -8.37 -2.24
N ALA A 19 6.78 -9.40 -1.55
CA ALA A 19 6.07 -10.66 -1.37
C ALA A 19 4.76 -10.47 -0.57
N LEU A 20 4.83 -9.75 0.55
CA LEU A 20 3.65 -9.40 1.34
C LEU A 20 2.66 -8.54 0.54
N TYR A 21 3.16 -7.51 -0.15
CA TYR A 21 2.36 -6.64 -1.01
C TYR A 21 1.60 -7.45 -2.08
N ARG A 22 2.30 -8.34 -2.80
CA ARG A 22 1.67 -9.19 -3.83
C ARG A 22 0.65 -10.15 -3.23
N ARG A 23 0.92 -10.73 -2.06
CA ARG A 23 -0.06 -11.57 -1.35
C ARG A 23 -1.30 -10.76 -0.94
N GLY A 24 -1.11 -9.53 -0.47
CA GLY A 24 -2.20 -8.61 -0.16
C GLY A 24 -3.06 -8.28 -1.39
N MET A 25 -2.44 -8.08 -2.56
CA MET A 25 -3.18 -7.87 -3.81
C MET A 25 -4.02 -9.10 -4.17
N GLN A 26 -3.44 -10.30 -4.13
CA GLN A 26 -4.16 -11.54 -4.41
C GLN A 26 -5.37 -11.71 -3.47
N LYS A 27 -5.17 -11.51 -2.16
CA LYS A 27 -6.27 -11.58 -1.19
C LYS A 27 -7.37 -10.55 -1.47
N ALA A 28 -7.01 -9.33 -1.88
CA ALA A 28 -7.99 -8.31 -2.23
C ALA A 28 -8.80 -8.69 -3.48
N GLU A 29 -8.15 -9.32 -4.48
CA GLU A 29 -8.83 -9.88 -5.66
C GLU A 29 -9.79 -11.02 -5.26
N ASP A 30 -9.37 -11.86 -4.32
CA ASP A 30 -10.20 -12.95 -3.75
C ASP A 30 -11.27 -12.45 -2.77
N ARG A 31 -11.49 -11.12 -2.68
CA ARG A 31 -12.41 -10.44 -1.74
C ARG A 31 -12.13 -10.67 -0.26
N ASN A 32 -10.98 -11.24 0.09
CA ASN A 32 -10.48 -11.28 1.46
C ASN A 32 -9.82 -9.94 1.81
N LEU A 33 -10.65 -8.92 2.06
CA LEU A 33 -10.19 -7.55 2.28
C LEU A 33 -9.45 -7.41 3.61
N GLU A 34 -9.91 -8.09 4.65
CA GLU A 34 -9.28 -8.10 5.98
C GLU A 34 -7.86 -8.68 5.89
N GLY A 35 -7.71 -9.84 5.25
CA GLY A 35 -6.40 -10.45 5.05
C GLY A 35 -5.48 -9.64 4.13
N ALA A 36 -6.03 -8.87 3.19
CA ALA A 36 -5.26 -7.93 2.38
C ALA A 36 -4.76 -6.75 3.22
N ILE A 37 -5.63 -6.19 4.08
CA ILE A 37 -5.28 -5.10 5.02
C ILE A 37 -4.15 -5.54 5.94
N GLU A 38 -4.19 -6.77 6.48
CA GLU A 38 -3.12 -7.32 7.30
C GLU A 38 -1.77 -7.35 6.56
N ASP A 39 -1.76 -7.84 5.32
CA ASP A 39 -0.54 -7.95 4.52
C ASP A 39 0.04 -6.58 4.16
N TYR A 40 -0.80 -5.63 3.76
CA TYR A 40 -0.35 -4.26 3.53
C TYR A 40 0.13 -3.59 4.81
N SER A 41 -0.52 -3.83 5.93
CA SER A 41 -0.10 -3.30 7.23
C SER A 41 1.27 -3.83 7.66
N ALA A 42 1.55 -5.10 7.38
CA ALA A 42 2.86 -5.67 7.59
C ALA A 42 3.94 -4.97 6.74
N VAL A 43 3.66 -4.63 5.48
CA VAL A 43 4.59 -3.85 4.64
C VAL A 43 4.88 -2.47 5.24
N VAL A 44 3.83 -1.75 5.66
CA VAL A 44 3.94 -0.40 6.23
C VAL A 44 4.73 -0.39 7.55
N ALA A 45 4.64 -1.46 8.35
CA ALA A 45 5.35 -1.59 9.62
C ALA A 45 6.84 -2.02 9.46
N MET A 46 7.26 -2.47 8.28
CA MET A 46 8.62 -2.95 8.06
C MET A 46 9.63 -1.81 7.93
N LYS A 47 10.78 -1.95 8.61
CA LYS A 47 11.91 -1.02 8.49
C LYS A 47 12.73 -1.31 7.22
N GLY A 48 13.30 -0.26 6.64
CA GLY A 48 14.18 -0.36 5.46
C GLY A 48 13.46 -0.74 4.17
N VAL A 49 12.12 -0.64 4.14
CA VAL A 49 11.35 -0.80 2.91
C VAL A 49 11.48 0.47 2.08
N PRO A 50 11.79 0.37 0.78
CA PRO A 50 11.82 1.52 -0.11
C PRO A 50 10.49 2.28 -0.14
N PRO A 51 10.52 3.64 -0.19
CA PRO A 51 9.30 4.46 -0.13
C PRO A 51 8.28 4.16 -1.23
N ASP A 52 8.72 3.73 -2.42
CA ASP A 52 7.82 3.33 -3.51
C ASP A 52 6.93 2.15 -3.12
N VAL A 53 7.49 1.16 -2.43
CA VAL A 53 6.74 -0.03 -1.98
C VAL A 53 5.80 0.31 -0.82
N VAL A 54 6.24 1.16 0.12
CA VAL A 54 5.39 1.64 1.23
C VAL A 54 4.21 2.44 0.69
N ALA A 55 4.43 3.35 -0.25
CA ALA A 55 3.37 4.17 -0.85
C ALA A 55 2.32 3.31 -1.59
N MET A 56 2.76 2.29 -2.34
CA MET A 56 1.83 1.35 -2.99
C MET A 56 1.02 0.55 -1.97
N ALA A 57 1.65 0.09 -0.87
CA ALA A 57 0.96 -0.66 0.18
C ALA A 57 -0.07 0.20 0.92
N LEU A 58 0.28 1.44 1.30
CA LEU A 58 -0.66 2.40 1.90
C LEU A 58 -1.85 2.67 0.97
N PHE A 59 -1.59 2.97 -0.30
CA PHE A 59 -2.66 3.23 -1.26
C PHE A 59 -3.62 2.03 -1.41
N ASN A 60 -3.09 0.82 -1.56
CA ASN A 60 -3.95 -0.36 -1.68
C ASN A 60 -4.68 -0.72 -0.38
N ARG A 61 -4.07 -0.45 0.79
CA ARG A 61 -4.74 -0.58 2.07
C ARG A 61 -5.89 0.41 2.21
N ALA A 62 -5.71 1.65 1.77
CA ALA A 62 -6.80 2.63 1.69
C ALA A 62 -7.96 2.15 0.78
N LEU A 63 -7.64 1.53 -0.35
CA LEU A 63 -8.67 0.95 -1.22
C LEU A 63 -9.41 -0.20 -0.54
N ALA A 64 -8.72 -1.05 0.23
CA ALA A 64 -9.34 -2.12 0.99
C ALA A 64 -10.24 -1.58 2.11
N TYR A 65 -9.75 -0.62 2.92
CA TYR A 65 -10.55 0.06 3.95
C TYR A 65 -11.81 0.72 3.38
N SER A 66 -11.69 1.40 2.23
CA SER A 66 -12.86 2.00 1.58
C SER A 66 -13.89 0.97 1.13
N ARG A 67 -13.45 -0.23 0.72
CA ARG A 67 -14.36 -1.33 0.35
C ARG A 67 -15.05 -1.94 1.57
N THR A 68 -14.38 -1.97 2.73
CA THR A 68 -14.98 -2.37 4.01
C THR A 68 -15.74 -1.25 4.72
N ARG A 69 -15.97 -0.11 4.05
CA ARG A 69 -16.64 1.10 4.58
C ARG A 69 -15.92 1.78 5.75
N ASP A 70 -14.64 1.50 5.95
CA ASP A 70 -13.78 2.21 6.90
C ASP A 70 -13.11 3.41 6.19
N ASP A 71 -13.93 4.35 5.70
CA ASP A 71 -13.44 5.46 4.88
C ASP A 71 -12.54 6.41 5.68
N GLU A 72 -12.65 6.47 7.02
CA GLU A 72 -11.75 7.25 7.89
C GLU A 72 -10.31 6.72 7.85
N LYS A 73 -10.10 5.42 8.06
CA LYS A 73 -8.77 4.83 7.92
C LYS A 73 -8.25 4.93 6.48
N ALA A 74 -9.15 4.83 5.50
CA ALA A 74 -8.76 5.01 4.11
C ALA A 74 -8.26 6.43 3.84
N LYS A 75 -8.91 7.48 4.36
CA LYS A 75 -8.45 8.88 4.23
C LYS A 75 -7.06 9.06 4.85
N VAL A 76 -6.85 8.53 6.06
CA VAL A 76 -5.54 8.57 6.75
C VAL A 76 -4.43 7.98 5.88
N ASP A 77 -4.63 6.78 5.32
CA ASP A 77 -3.63 6.15 4.46
C ASP A 77 -3.36 6.94 3.18
N LEU A 78 -4.38 7.59 2.60
CA LEU A 78 -4.22 8.43 1.40
C LEU A 78 -3.46 9.71 1.72
N ASP A 79 -3.74 10.36 2.85
CA ASP A 79 -3.03 11.56 3.28
C ASP A 79 -1.54 11.24 3.52
N LEU A 80 -1.23 10.11 4.18
CA LEU A 80 0.15 9.64 4.34
C LEU A 80 0.88 9.48 3.00
N VAL A 81 0.23 8.92 1.97
CA VAL A 81 0.83 8.80 0.62
C VAL A 81 1.16 10.17 0.02
N LEU A 82 0.31 11.17 0.24
CA LEU A 82 0.52 12.53 -0.29
C LEU A 82 1.66 13.25 0.44
N GLU A 83 1.85 12.99 1.73
CA GLU A 83 2.92 13.55 2.56
C GLU A 83 4.30 12.94 2.26
N MET A 84 4.35 11.70 1.75
CA MET A 84 5.62 11.03 1.42
C MET A 84 6.38 11.74 0.29
N ALA A 85 7.51 12.37 0.61
CA ALA A 85 8.32 13.09 -0.38
C ALA A 85 8.70 12.22 -1.60
N GLU A 86 9.16 10.99 -1.35
CA GLU A 86 9.65 10.05 -2.37
C GLU A 86 8.58 9.13 -2.97
N ALA A 87 7.29 9.31 -2.65
CA ALA A 87 6.26 8.47 -3.25
C ALA A 87 6.14 8.73 -4.76
N PRO A 88 5.94 7.68 -5.59
CA PRO A 88 5.81 7.84 -7.04
C PRO A 88 4.65 8.77 -7.40
N ALA A 89 4.86 9.69 -8.34
CA ALA A 89 3.86 10.67 -8.76
C ALA A 89 2.51 10.03 -9.11
N LYS A 90 2.52 8.92 -9.86
CA LYS A 90 1.31 8.17 -10.21
C LYS A 90 0.50 7.70 -8.99
N VAL A 91 1.19 7.32 -7.91
CA VAL A 91 0.54 6.87 -6.67
C VAL A 91 -0.05 8.07 -5.93
N LYS A 92 0.64 9.21 -5.90
CA LYS A 92 0.10 10.47 -5.35
C LYS A 92 -1.12 10.98 -6.14
N ASP A 93 -1.05 10.95 -7.46
CA ASP A 93 -2.16 11.35 -8.33
C ASP A 93 -3.39 10.48 -8.06
N ALA A 94 -3.22 9.16 -8.03
CA ALA A 94 -4.28 8.22 -7.69
C ALA A 94 -4.83 8.44 -6.27
N ALA A 95 -3.95 8.72 -5.30
CA ALA A 95 -4.34 8.96 -3.92
C ALA A 95 -5.17 10.25 -3.78
N SER A 96 -4.70 11.35 -4.37
CA SER A 96 -5.40 12.64 -4.37
C SER A 96 -6.78 12.53 -5.05
N GLU A 97 -6.86 11.79 -6.15
CA GLU A 97 -8.12 11.57 -6.83
C GLU A 97 -9.09 10.75 -5.97
N LYS A 98 -8.61 9.65 -5.38
CA LYS A 98 -9.41 8.79 -4.51
C LYS A 98 -9.94 9.56 -3.31
N LEU A 99 -9.08 10.36 -2.65
CA LEU A 99 -9.46 11.20 -1.52
C LEU A 99 -10.50 12.25 -1.91
N ARG A 100 -10.31 12.91 -3.07
CA ARG A 100 -11.28 13.86 -3.62
C ARG A 100 -12.64 13.21 -3.90
N ARG A 101 -12.66 11.96 -4.39
CA ARG A 101 -13.89 11.20 -4.60
C ARG A 101 -14.58 10.85 -3.28
N MET A 102 -13.82 10.50 -2.24
CA MET A 102 -14.35 10.20 -0.90
C MET A 102 -14.97 11.43 -0.24
N LYS A 103 -14.31 12.60 -0.30
CA LYS A 103 -14.85 13.86 0.25
C LYS A 103 -16.17 14.30 -0.38
N ARG A 104 -16.52 13.78 -1.56
CA ARG A 104 -17.78 14.04 -2.25
C ARG A 104 -18.85 12.97 -2.05
N ARG A 105 -18.53 11.87 -1.35
CA ARG A 105 -19.55 10.88 -1.00
C ARG A 105 -20.40 11.46 0.13
N PRO A 106 -21.74 11.44 0.01
CA PRO A 106 -22.58 11.74 1.16
C PRO A 106 -22.29 10.68 2.23
N GLU A 107 -22.01 11.13 3.45
CA GLU A 107 -21.98 10.25 4.61
C GLU A 107 -23.37 9.62 4.74
N ALA A 108 -23.43 8.30 4.75
CA ALA A 108 -24.66 7.52 4.69
C ALA A 108 -25.38 7.47 6.03
#